data_AF-A0A2V8QWX6-F1
#
_entry.id   AF-A0A2V8QWX6-F1
#
_cell.length_a   1.000
_cell.length_b   1.000
_cell.length_c   1.000
_cell.angle_alpha   90.00
_cell.angle_beta   90.00
_cell.angle_gamma   90.00
#
_symmetry.space_group_name_H-M   'P 1'
#
loop_
_entity.id
_entity.type
_entity.pdbx_description
1 polymer ?
#
loop_
_entity_poly.entity_id
_entity_poly.type
_entity_poly.pdbx_seq_one_letter_code
_entity_poly.pdbx_strand_id
1 'polypeptide(L)'
;MPDLAARPLGLELRLNGQRLCALSLIRQGWLELCAEVPAGLADAGHYELEIRADRTWQPRPGDTENPDDRELSVAVCNIEVHSQEG
;
A
#
# COMPACT_ATOMS: atom_id res chain seq x y z
N MET A 1 -3.34 11.69 15.77
CA MET A 1 -3.52 10.37 15.13
C MET A 1 -4.69 10.48 14.16
N PRO A 2 -4.65 9.89 12.95
CA PRO A 2 -5.71 10.09 11.96
C PRO A 2 -6.99 9.36 12.42
N ASP A 3 -8.12 10.07 12.38
CA ASP A 3 -9.43 9.46 12.61
C ASP A 3 -9.89 8.76 11.32
N LEU A 4 -9.76 7.43 11.31
CA LEU A 4 -10.13 6.59 10.18
C LEU A 4 -11.65 6.31 10.12
N ALA A 5 -12.37 6.50 11.23
CA ALA A 5 -13.81 6.33 11.27
C ALA A 5 -14.52 7.54 10.64
N ALA A 6 -14.06 8.75 10.96
CA ALA A 6 -14.59 9.98 10.36
C ALA A 6 -14.14 10.17 8.91
N ARG A 7 -12.91 9.75 8.58
CA ARG A 7 -12.36 9.84 7.22
C ARG A 7 -11.53 8.60 6.94
N PRO A 8 -12.06 7.60 6.23
CA PRO A 8 -11.27 6.43 5.82
C PRO A 8 -10.02 6.84 5.03
N LEU A 9 -8.98 6.02 5.09
CA LEU A 9 -7.77 6.19 4.29
C LEU A 9 -7.89 5.34 3.02
N GLY A 10 -7.89 5.97 1.85
CA GLY A 10 -7.87 5.28 0.58
C GLY A 10 -6.48 4.72 0.30
N LEU A 11 -6.40 3.43 -0.01
CA LEU A 11 -5.18 2.76 -0.43
C LEU A 11 -5.36 2.13 -1.81
N GLU A 12 -4.29 2.14 -2.60
CA GLU A 12 -4.19 1.46 -3.88
C GLU A 12 -2.88 0.67 -3.93
N LEU A 13 -2.97 -0.61 -4.31
CA LEU A 13 -1.83 -1.46 -4.57
C LEU A 13 -1.63 -1.61 -6.07
N ARG A 14 -0.39 -1.42 -6.54
CA ARG A 14 -0.03 -1.55 -7.95
C ARG A 14 1.22 -2.41 -8.10
N LEU A 15 1.27 -3.19 -9.17
CA LEU A 15 2.42 -3.99 -9.55
C LEU A 15 2.86 -3.59 -10.95
N ASN A 16 4.12 -3.19 -11.11
CA ASN A 16 4.68 -2.72 -12.39
C ASN A 16 3.79 -1.65 -13.05
N GLY A 17 3.26 -0.74 -12.25
CA GLY A 17 2.34 0.31 -12.70
C GLY A 17 0.91 -0.12 -12.96
N GLN A 18 0.54 -1.41 -12.88
CA GLN A 18 -0.85 -1.88 -13.02
C GLN A 18 -1.54 -2.00 -11.67
N ARG A 19 -2.78 -1.52 -11.55
CA ARG A 19 -3.58 -1.62 -10.32
C ARG A 19 -3.96 -3.08 -10.03
N LEU A 20 -3.59 -3.57 -8.86
CA LEU A 20 -4.01 -4.88 -8.33
C LEU A 20 -5.33 -4.74 -7.58
N CYS A 21 -5.40 -3.81 -6.63
CA CYS A 21 -6.62 -3.54 -5.87
C CYS A 21 -6.64 -2.11 -5.30
N ALA A 22 -7.83 -1.70 -4.86
CA ALA A 22 -8.06 -0.47 -4.13
C ALA A 22 -8.99 -0.75 -2.95
N LEU A 23 -8.71 -0.15 -1.79
CA LEU A 23 -9.44 -0.39 -0.55
C LEU A 23 -9.45 0.84 0.35
N SER A 24 -10.29 0.81 1.39
CA SER A 24 -10.34 1.84 2.41
C SER A 24 -10.02 1.26 3.78
N LEU A 25 -9.00 1.81 4.44
CA LEU A 25 -8.73 1.53 5.84
C LEU A 25 -9.64 2.39 6.72
N ILE A 26 -10.51 1.73 7.47
CA ILE A 26 -11.46 2.36 8.40
C ILE A 26 -11.06 2.25 9.87
N ARG A 27 -10.05 1.42 10.17
CA ARG A 27 -9.54 1.19 11.52
C ARG A 27 -8.03 0.94 11.49
N GLN A 28 -7.39 1.19 12.62
CA GLN A 28 -5.95 0.97 12.80
C GLN A 28 -5.68 -0.50 13.11
N GLY A 29 -4.48 -0.97 12.76
CA GLY A 29 -4.02 -2.33 13.03
C GLY A 29 -3.29 -2.94 11.85
N TRP A 30 -2.88 -4.20 12.02
CA TRP A 30 -2.32 -5.00 10.95
C TRP A 30 -3.41 -5.42 9.96
N LEU A 31 -3.08 -5.37 8.67
CA LEU A 31 -3.93 -5.85 7.58
C LEU A 31 -3.12 -6.81 6.72
N GLU A 32 -3.68 -7.99 6.50
CA GLU A 32 -3.16 -8.97 5.55
C GLU A 32 -4.05 -8.97 4.30
N LEU A 33 -3.43 -9.01 3.12
CA LEU A 33 -4.11 -8.98 1.83
C LEU A 33 -3.47 -9.99 0.89
N CYS A 34 -4.31 -10.74 0.17
CA CYS A 34 -3.91 -11.50 -1.00
C CYS A 34 -4.46 -10.77 -2.23
N ALA A 35 -3.60 -10.51 -3.22
CA ALA A 35 -3.98 -9.91 -4.49
C ALA A 35 -3.54 -10.83 -5.63
N GLU A 36 -4.44 -11.08 -6.57
CA GLU A 36 -4.12 -11.86 -7.76
C GLU A 36 -3.21 -11.04 -8.68
N VAL A 37 -2.16 -11.70 -9.20
CA VAL A 37 -1.25 -11.09 -10.19
C VAL A 37 -1.85 -11.28 -11.59
N PRO A 38 -2.12 -10.21 -12.34
CA PRO A 38 -2.58 -10.31 -13.72
C PRO A 38 -1.63 -11.15 -14.57
N ALA A 39 -2.17 -12.05 -15.39
CA ALA A 39 -1.38 -13.01 -16.18
C ALA A 39 -0.27 -12.34 -17.02
N GLY A 40 -0.54 -11.15 -17.58
CA GLY A 40 0.44 -10.41 -18.38
C GLY A 40 1.64 -9.85 -17.61
N LEU A 41 1.65 -9.95 -16.28
CA LEU A 41 2.74 -9.49 -15.41
C LEU A 41 3.58 -10.64 -14.84
N ALA A 42 3.14 -11.90 -14.96
CA ALA A 42 3.77 -13.05 -14.32
C ALA A 42 5.21 -13.36 -14.80
N ASP A 43 5.61 -12.84 -15.96
CA ASP A 43 6.93 -13.07 -16.57
C ASP A 43 7.73 -11.76 -16.75
N ALA A 44 7.42 -10.72 -15.98
CA ALA A 44 8.03 -9.39 -16.17
C ALA A 44 9.55 -9.34 -15.87
N GLY A 45 10.10 -10.36 -15.20
CA GLY A 45 11.51 -10.47 -14.83
C GLY A 45 11.97 -9.53 -13.71
N HIS A 46 11.33 -8.36 -13.58
CA HIS A 46 11.47 -7.42 -12.46
C HIS A 46 10.07 -7.02 -11.96
N TYR A 47 9.95 -6.86 -10.65
CA TYR A 47 8.71 -6.52 -9.98
C TYR A 47 8.89 -5.29 -9.09
N GLU A 48 8.04 -4.29 -9.30
CA GLU A 48 7.89 -3.10 -8.48
C GLU A 48 6.49 -3.09 -7.86
N LEU A 49 6.42 -3.26 -6.54
CA LEU A 49 5.19 -3.11 -5.78
C LEU A 49 5.09 -1.67 -5.28
N GLU A 50 4.02 -0.98 -5.66
CA GLU A 50 3.74 0.40 -5.24
C GLU A 50 2.47 0.42 -4.38
N ILE A 51 2.55 1.14 -3.25
CA ILE A 51 1.42 1.39 -2.36
C ILE A 51 1.15 2.89 -2.39
N ARG A 52 -0.03 3.28 -2.87
CA ARG A 52 -0.47 4.68 -2.87
C ARG A 52 -1.50 4.91 -1.79
N ALA A 53 -1.34 6.00 -1.06
CA ALA A 53 -2.32 6.50 -0.11
C ALA A 53 -2.91 7.81 -0.63
N ASP A 54 -4.22 8.00 -0.54
CA ASP A 54 -4.88 9.25 -0.95
C ASP A 54 -4.54 10.44 -0.02
N ARG A 55 -4.00 10.13 1.16
CA ARG A 55 -3.47 11.09 2.13
C ARG A 55 -2.47 10.40 3.06
N THR A 56 -1.51 11.16 3.56
CA THR A 56 -0.68 10.75 4.68
C THR A 56 -1.14 11.46 5.96
N TRP A 57 -0.87 10.86 7.12
CA TRP A 57 -1.11 11.55 8.38
C TRP A 57 0.02 12.52 8.66
N GLN A 58 -0.32 13.81 8.75
CA GLN A 58 0.58 14.84 9.28
C GLN A 58 0.22 15.07 10.76
N PRO A 59 1.04 14.66 11.73
CA PRO A 59 0.78 14.92 13.15
C PRO A 59 0.84 16.40 13.52
N ARG A 60 1.59 17.21 12.76
CA ARG A 60 1.76 18.64 13.02
C ARG A 60 1.39 19.48 11.80
N PRO A 61 0.11 19.54 11.40
CA PRO A 61 -0.30 20.22 10.17
C PRO A 61 -0.13 21.75 10.20
N GLY A 62 0.23 22.35 11.35
CA GLY A 62 0.46 23.79 11.50
C GLY A 62 1.86 24.20 11.97
N ASP A 63 2.78 23.24 12.14
CA ASP A 63 4.17 23.50 12.55
C ASP A 63 5.06 23.49 11.30
N THR A 64 5.06 24.61 10.57
CA THR A 64 5.81 24.74 9.31
C THR A 64 7.32 24.71 9.52
N GLU A 65 7.80 24.93 10.75
CA GLU A 65 9.22 24.89 11.10
C GLU A 65 9.70 23.45 11.38
N ASN A 66 8.80 22.53 11.74
CA ASN A 66 9.12 21.13 11.99
C ASN A 66 8.14 20.20 11.25
N PRO A 67 8.24 20.12 9.90
CA PRO A 67 7.45 19.16 9.16
C PRO A 67 7.79 17.75 9.63
N ASP A 68 6.77 16.93 9.90
CA ASP A 68 6.99 15.51 10.17
C ASP A 68 7.25 14.80 8.84
N ASP A 69 8.52 14.56 8.57
CA ASP A 69 9.08 13.92 7.38
C ASP A 69 9.43 12.44 7.60
N ARG A 70 8.86 11.81 8.65
CA ARG A 70 9.20 10.42 8.99
C ARG A 70 9.05 9.50 7.78
N GLU A 71 10.13 8.78 7.52
CA GLU A 71 10.19 7.77 6.47
C GLU A 71 9.27 6.58 6.81
N LEU A 72 8.46 6.17 5.83
CA LEU A 72 7.71 4.91 5.88
C LEU A 72 8.61 3.78 5.38
N SER A 73 9.10 2.94 6.30
CA SER A 73 9.82 1.73 5.93
C SER A 73 8.84 0.62 5.54
N VAL A 74 8.95 0.12 4.32
CA VAL A 74 8.24 -1.09 3.87
C VAL A 74 9.23 -2.25 3.87
N ALA A 75 8.95 -3.29 4.67
CA ALA A 75 9.69 -4.53 4.61
C ALA A 75 8.97 -5.49 3.66
N VAL A 76 9.63 -5.85 2.55
CA VAL A 76 9.14 -6.87 1.62
C VAL A 76 9.89 -8.16 1.94
N CYS A 77 9.17 -9.16 2.43
CA CYS A 77 9.68 -10.53 2.58
C CYS A 77 9.44 -11.32 1.30
N ASN A 78 10.17 -12.44 1.14
CA ASN A 78 10.18 -13.34 -0.03
C ASN A 78 8.89 -13.30 -0.87
N ILE A 79 9.02 -12.86 -2.12
CA ILE A 79 7.95 -12.97 -3.11
C ILE A 79 7.93 -14.44 -3.56
N GLU A 80 6.89 -15.17 -3.16
CA GLU A 80 6.68 -16.55 -3.58
C GLU A 80 5.66 -16.58 -4.72
N VAL A 81 6.09 -17.10 -5.88
CA VAL A 81 5.21 -17.31 -7.03
C VAL A 81 4.62 -18.71 -6.91
N HIS A 82 3.33 -18.79 -6.58
CA HIS A 82 2.60 -20.05 -6.59
C HIS A 82 1.81 -20.17 -7.89
N SER A 83 2.18 -21.12 -8.75
CA SER A 83 1.34 -21.55 -9.86
C SER A 83 0.15 -22.33 -9.27
N GLN A 84 -1.09 -21.91 -9.51
CA GLN A 84 -2.23 -22.81 -9.27
C GLN A 84 -2.25 -23.86 -10.39
N GLU A 85 -1.89 -25.10 -10.04
CA GLU A 85 -2.18 -26.26 -10.90
C GLU A 85 -3.63 -26.69 -10.70
N GLY A 86 -4.43 -26.66 -11.77
CA GLY A 86 -5.64 -27.48 -11.97
C GLY A 86 -6.97 -26.87 -11.59
#